data_AF-A0A0S4LB97-F1
#
_entry.id   AF-A0A0S4LB97-F1
#
_cell.length_a   1.000
_cell.length_b   1.000
_cell.length_c   1.000
_cell.angle_alpha   90.00
_cell.angle_beta   90.00
_cell.angle_gamma   90.00
#
_symmetry.space_group_name_H-M   'P 1'
#
loop_
_entity.id
_entity.type
_entity.pdbx_description
1 polymer ?
#
loop_
_entity_poly.entity_id
_entity_poly.type
_entity_poly.pdbx_seq_one_letter_code
_entity_poly.pdbx_strand_id
1 'polypeptide(L)'
;MFWGNKSTLSHEDIMAKCTPLWEKLRKEFPFEAIDPLMHLWNAGRSLDMKLPIKGLRELAADFQDMVLSLLEFGLINRERLITIFERSASFQKNRLTIFLIELLGELGILSSIKVLETLTETPDYGQTAVEAIRSIRRRGGE
;
A
#
# COMPACT_ATOMS: atom_id res chain seq x y z
N MET A 1 -3.81 -9.13 9.11
CA MET A 1 -5.21 -8.74 8.78
C MET A 1 -6.26 -9.34 9.71
N PHE A 2 -6.25 -10.66 9.98
CA PHE A 2 -7.25 -11.29 10.85
C PHE A 2 -7.37 -10.65 12.24
N TRP A 3 -6.24 -10.45 12.93
CA TRP A 3 -6.23 -9.87 14.28
C TRP A 3 -6.64 -8.39 14.33
N GLY A 4 -6.30 -7.60 13.31
CA GLY A 4 -6.67 -6.18 13.22
C GLY A 4 -8.18 -5.93 13.05
N ASN A 5 -8.95 -6.98 12.78
CA ASN A 5 -10.40 -6.94 12.61
C ASN A 5 -11.16 -7.66 13.75
N LYS A 6 -10.46 -8.11 14.79
CA LYS A 6 -11.07 -8.76 15.97
C LYS A 6 -11.50 -7.69 16.97
N SER A 7 -12.80 -7.41 17.05
CA SER A 7 -13.39 -6.43 17.99
C SER A 7 -13.22 -6.80 19.47
N THR A 8 -12.89 -8.06 19.78
CA THR A 8 -12.70 -8.56 21.15
C THR A 8 -11.29 -8.34 21.70
N LEU A 9 -10.35 -7.83 20.89
CA LEU A 9 -8.97 -7.61 21.31
C LEU A 9 -8.75 -6.13 21.67
N SER A 10 -7.92 -5.90 22.69
CA SER A 10 -7.43 -4.56 22.98
C SER A 10 -6.52 -4.07 21.85
N HIS A 11 -6.35 -2.75 21.73
CA HIS A 11 -5.42 -2.19 20.75
C HIS A 11 -3.99 -2.71 20.98
N GLU A 12 -3.54 -2.82 22.23
CA GLU A 12 -2.23 -3.37 22.58
C GLU A 12 -2.07 -4.83 22.11
N ASP A 13 -3.10 -5.67 22.29
CA ASP A 13 -3.09 -7.05 21.80
C ASP A 13 -3.04 -7.12 20.26
N ILE A 14 -3.75 -6.21 19.59
CA ILE A 14 -3.71 -6.11 18.13
C ILE A 14 -2.29 -5.75 17.69
N MET A 15 -1.65 -4.76 18.33
CA MET A 15 -0.28 -4.37 18.02
C MET A 15 0.70 -5.52 18.28
N ALA A 16 0.63 -6.17 19.43
CA ALA A 16 1.51 -7.29 19.80
C ALA A 16 1.39 -8.48 18.83
N LYS A 17 0.17 -8.78 18.34
CA LYS A 17 -0.07 -9.88 17.40
C LYS A 17 0.24 -9.53 15.95
N CYS A 18 -0.02 -8.30 15.52
CA CYS A 18 0.15 -7.89 14.12
C CYS A 18 1.57 -7.44 13.80
N THR A 19 2.27 -6.77 14.72
CA THR A 19 3.63 -6.22 14.49
C THR A 19 4.60 -7.29 13.98
N PRO A 20 4.70 -8.49 14.61
CA PRO A 20 5.62 -9.52 14.11
C PRO A 20 5.24 -10.04 12.72
N LEU A 21 3.95 -10.05 12.38
CA LEU A 21 3.48 -10.50 11.07
C LEU A 21 3.83 -9.49 9.97
N TRP A 22 3.67 -8.20 10.26
CA TRP A 22 4.10 -7.14 9.34
C TRP A 22 5.61 -7.13 9.13
N GLU A 23 6.40 -7.39 10.18
CA GLU A 23 7.84 -7.53 10.05
C GLU A 23 8.24 -8.71 9.15
N LYS A 24 7.53 -9.85 9.26
CA LYS A 24 7.72 -10.97 8.32
C LYS A 24 7.38 -10.60 6.89
N LEU A 25 6.27 -9.89 6.67
CA LEU A 25 5.91 -9.41 5.33
C LEU A 25 7.00 -8.50 4.76
N ARG A 26 7.60 -7.62 5.57
CA ARG A 26 8.67 -6.72 5.12
C ARG A 26 10.01 -7.41 4.83
N LYS A 27 10.37 -8.39 5.66
CA LYS A 27 11.73 -8.95 5.66
C LYS A 27 11.84 -10.27 4.92
N GLU A 28 10.82 -11.11 5.04
CA GLU A 28 10.83 -12.48 4.51
C GLU A 28 10.01 -12.60 3.22
N PHE A 29 8.88 -11.87 3.13
CA PHE A 29 7.92 -12.00 2.01
C PHE A 29 7.54 -10.68 1.33
N PRO A 30 8.50 -9.77 1.02
CA PRO A 30 8.15 -8.43 0.58
C PRO A 30 7.58 -8.38 -0.84
N PHE A 31 7.87 -9.36 -1.69
CA PHE A 31 7.28 -9.46 -3.03
C PHE A 31 5.84 -9.95 -2.97
N GLU A 32 5.63 -11.03 -2.21
CA GLU A 32 4.34 -11.71 -2.05
C GLU A 32 3.34 -10.86 -1.26
N ALA A 33 3.83 -9.94 -0.42
CA ALA A 33 2.98 -9.05 0.36
C ALA A 33 2.23 -8.02 -0.51
N ILE A 34 2.76 -7.61 -1.65
CA ILE A 34 2.21 -6.46 -2.40
C ILE A 34 0.85 -6.76 -3.03
N ASP A 35 0.69 -7.93 -3.66
CA ASP A 35 -0.55 -8.29 -4.35
C ASP A 35 -1.75 -8.40 -3.38
N PRO A 36 -1.67 -9.09 -2.22
CA PRO A 36 -2.71 -9.06 -1.20
C PRO A 36 -3.06 -7.66 -0.70
N LEU A 37 -2.08 -6.75 -0.58
CA LEU A 37 -2.33 -5.37 -0.17
C LEU A 37 -3.13 -4.60 -1.23
N MET A 38 -2.80 -4.78 -2.52
CA MET A 38 -3.59 -4.22 -3.62
C MET A 38 -5.05 -4.70 -3.54
N HIS A 39 -5.26 -6.00 -3.32
CA HIS A 39 -6.60 -6.56 -3.20
C HIS A 39 -7.36 -6.05 -1.98
N LEU A 40 -6.69 -5.89 -0.83
CA LEU A 40 -7.29 -5.30 0.36
C LEU A 40 -7.70 -3.84 0.13
N TRP A 41 -6.85 -3.06 -0.52
CA TRP A 41 -7.15 -1.67 -0.86
C TRP A 41 -8.33 -1.56 -1.83
N ASN A 42 -8.34 -2.39 -2.89
CA ASN A 42 -9.46 -2.44 -3.84
C ASN A 42 -10.77 -2.87 -3.17
N ALA A 43 -10.72 -3.84 -2.25
CA ALA A 43 -11.88 -4.25 -1.47
C ALA A 43 -12.40 -3.09 -0.61
N GLY A 44 -11.53 -2.33 0.06
CA GLY A 44 -11.91 -1.14 0.81
C GLY A 44 -12.57 -0.05 -0.05
N ARG A 45 -12.15 0.13 -1.30
CA ARG A 45 -12.74 1.11 -2.24
C ARG A 45 -14.05 0.66 -2.87
N SER A 46 -14.25 -0.65 -3.01
CA SER A 46 -15.39 -1.24 -3.72
C SER A 46 -16.62 -1.43 -2.83
N LEU A 47 -16.50 -1.16 -1.52
CA LEU A 47 -17.51 -1.49 -0.56
C LEU A 47 -18.11 -0.22 0.06
N ASP A 48 -19.35 0.07 -0.33
CA ASP A 48 -20.33 0.87 0.44
C ASP A 48 -20.80 0.10 1.70
N MET A 49 -19.90 -0.72 2.28
CA MET A 49 -20.28 -1.69 3.30
C MET A 49 -20.15 -1.09 4.67
N LYS A 50 -21.31 -0.99 5.31
CA LYS A 50 -21.52 -0.86 6.76
C LYS A 50 -20.90 -2.01 7.59
N LEU A 51 -19.91 -2.73 7.06
CA LEU A 51 -19.21 -3.80 7.77
C LEU A 51 -18.06 -3.21 8.59
N PRO A 52 -17.87 -3.67 9.84
CA PRO A 52 -16.80 -3.18 10.72
C PRO A 52 -15.45 -3.84 10.37
N ILE A 53 -15.03 -3.79 9.10
CA ILE A 53 -13.75 -4.34 8.65
C ILE A 53 -12.81 -3.17 8.33
N LYS A 54 -11.69 -3.09 9.05
CA LYS A 54 -10.56 -2.21 8.73
C LYS A 54 -9.98 -2.60 7.37
N GLY A 55 -10.08 -1.70 6.41
CA GLY A 55 -9.38 -1.77 5.14
C GLY A 55 -7.90 -1.42 5.29
N LEU A 56 -7.19 -1.32 4.16
CA LEU A 56 -5.75 -1.04 4.20
C LEU A 56 -5.43 0.34 4.79
N ARG A 57 -6.30 1.34 4.58
CA ARG A 57 -6.09 2.70 5.11
C ARG A 57 -6.16 2.72 6.63
N GLU A 58 -7.16 2.05 7.19
CA GLU A 58 -7.36 1.96 8.64
C GLU A 58 -6.24 1.15 9.29
N LEU A 59 -5.75 0.11 8.63
CA LEU A 59 -4.58 -0.63 9.11
C LEU A 59 -3.30 0.20 9.00
N ALA A 60 -3.16 1.03 7.98
CA ALA A 60 -1.99 1.90 7.82
C ALA A 60 -1.88 2.96 8.91
N ALA A 61 -2.99 3.38 9.54
CA ALA A 61 -2.93 4.28 10.70
C ALA A 61 -2.15 3.67 11.88
N ASP A 62 -2.30 2.36 12.09
CA ASP A 62 -1.64 1.63 13.19
C ASP A 62 -0.23 1.14 12.80
N PHE A 63 0.04 0.92 11.49
CA PHE A 63 1.26 0.28 10.99
C PHE A 63 1.95 1.09 9.86
N GLN A 64 1.89 2.42 9.93
CA GLN A 64 2.26 3.31 8.82
C GLN A 64 3.66 3.02 8.26
N ASP A 65 4.69 3.00 9.10
CA ASP A 65 6.08 2.77 8.68
C ASP A 65 6.25 1.43 7.95
N MET A 66 5.51 0.41 8.40
CA MET A 66 5.59 -0.93 7.82
C MET A 66 4.91 -0.98 6.46
N VAL A 67 3.77 -0.31 6.32
CA VAL A 67 3.05 -0.18 5.05
C VAL A 67 3.88 0.65 4.08
N LEU A 68 4.38 1.82 4.47
CA LEU A 68 5.21 2.67 3.61
C LEU A 68 6.46 1.94 3.11
N SER A 69 7.15 1.22 3.99
CA SER A 69 8.32 0.42 3.61
C SER A 69 8.00 -0.63 2.55
N LEU A 70 6.82 -1.27 2.60
CA LEU A 70 6.39 -2.23 1.58
C LEU A 70 6.02 -1.53 0.28
N LEU A 71 5.34 -0.40 0.33
CA LEU A 71 4.96 0.36 -0.87
C LEU A 71 6.18 0.87 -1.62
N GLU A 72 7.15 1.46 -0.91
CA GLU A 72 8.41 1.93 -1.47
C GLU A 72 9.23 0.76 -2.04
N PHE A 73 9.32 -0.35 -1.31
CA PHE A 73 9.95 -1.58 -1.82
C PHE A 73 9.30 -2.06 -3.12
N GLY A 74 7.97 -2.07 -3.16
CA GLY A 74 7.18 -2.45 -4.34
C GLY A 74 7.51 -1.57 -5.54
N LEU A 75 7.50 -0.23 -5.39
CA LEU A 75 7.79 0.69 -6.50
C LEU A 75 9.22 0.56 -7.02
N ILE A 76 10.18 0.38 -6.11
CA ILE A 76 11.59 0.18 -6.47
C ILE A 76 11.77 -1.13 -7.25
N ASN A 77 11.04 -2.19 -6.87
CA ASN A 77 11.17 -3.52 -7.47
C ASN A 77 10.02 -3.89 -8.42
N ARG A 78 9.27 -2.91 -8.92
CA ARG A 78 8.00 -3.09 -9.66
C ARG A 78 8.09 -4.08 -10.83
N GLU A 79 9.26 -4.18 -11.47
CA GLU A 79 9.48 -5.08 -12.59
C GLU A 79 9.39 -6.56 -12.23
N ARG A 80 9.62 -6.88 -10.96
CA ARG A 80 9.66 -8.25 -10.40
C ARG A 80 8.38 -8.64 -9.67
N LEU A 81 7.41 -7.72 -9.56
CA LEU A 81 6.16 -7.99 -8.86
C LEU A 81 5.29 -8.94 -9.70
N ILE A 82 4.68 -9.89 -8.99
CA ILE A 82 3.77 -10.87 -9.57
C ILE A 82 2.40 -10.71 -8.91
N THR A 83 1.34 -10.93 -9.69
CA THR A 83 -0.02 -11.08 -9.15
C THR A 83 -0.42 -12.54 -9.25
N ILE A 84 -1.09 -13.05 -8.22
CA ILE A 84 -1.60 -14.44 -8.25
C ILE A 84 -2.91 -14.55 -9.03
N PHE A 85 -3.52 -13.43 -9.44
CA PHE A 85 -4.78 -13.40 -10.16
C PHE A 85 -4.58 -13.15 -11.65
N GLU A 86 -4.77 -14.21 -12.45
CA GLU A 86 -4.64 -14.20 -13.90
C GLU A 86 -5.83 -13.48 -14.59
N ARG A 87 -5.78 -12.14 -14.64
CA ARG A 87 -6.32 -11.40 -15.79
C ARG A 87 -5.12 -10.72 -16.47
N SER A 88 -5.12 -10.62 -17.80
CA SER A 88 -3.94 -10.31 -18.64
C SER A 88 -2.76 -9.62 -17.93
N ALA A 89 -1.60 -10.30 -17.93
CA ALA A 89 -0.44 -9.95 -17.10
C ALA A 89 0.06 -8.50 -17.26
N SER A 90 0.01 -7.92 -18.47
CA SER A 90 0.40 -6.53 -18.72
C SER A 90 -0.56 -5.51 -18.09
N PHE A 91 -1.87 -5.76 -18.17
CA PHE A 91 -2.89 -4.90 -17.58
C PHE A 91 -2.80 -4.89 -16.05
N GLN A 92 -2.47 -6.02 -15.44
CA GLN A 92 -2.32 -6.12 -13.98
C GLN A 92 -1.03 -5.49 -13.48
N LYS A 93 0.08 -5.58 -14.22
CA LYS A 93 1.36 -4.97 -13.80
C LYS A 93 1.26 -3.44 -13.71
N ASN A 94 0.60 -2.81 -14.69
CA ASN A 94 0.33 -1.37 -14.65
C ASN A 94 -0.61 -1.01 -13.49
N ARG A 95 -1.66 -1.80 -13.26
CA ARG A 95 -2.57 -1.60 -12.12
C ARG A 95 -1.87 -1.69 -10.78
N LEU A 96 -0.97 -2.65 -10.61
CA LEU A 96 -0.25 -2.84 -9.36
C LEU A 96 0.72 -1.68 -9.11
N THR A 97 1.39 -1.18 -10.16
CA THR A 97 2.22 0.03 -10.06
C THR A 97 1.39 1.27 -9.74
N ILE A 98 0.24 1.46 -10.41
CA ILE A 98 -0.69 2.56 -10.13
C ILE A 98 -1.21 2.48 -8.70
N PHE A 99 -1.60 1.30 -8.21
CA PHE A 99 -2.00 1.07 -6.82
C PHE A 99 -0.92 1.56 -5.84
N LEU A 100 0.34 1.16 -6.07
CA LEU A 100 1.45 1.54 -5.22
C LEU A 100 1.67 3.07 -5.24
N ILE A 101 1.58 3.70 -6.42
CA ILE A 101 1.71 5.16 -6.56
C ILE A 101 0.57 5.88 -5.84
N GLU A 102 -0.68 5.49 -6.08
CA GLU A 102 -1.87 6.12 -5.48
C GLU A 102 -1.82 6.00 -3.96
N LEU A 103 -1.57 4.79 -3.44
CA LEU A 103 -1.55 4.58 -2.00
C LEU A 103 -0.36 5.29 -1.33
N LEU A 104 0.80 5.35 -1.98
CA LEU A 104 1.93 6.16 -1.49
C LEU A 104 1.61 7.66 -1.57
N GLY A 105 0.86 8.11 -2.57
CA GLY A 105 0.33 9.47 -2.64
C GLY A 105 -0.63 9.83 -1.52
N GLU A 106 -1.35 8.84 -0.97
CA GLU A 106 -2.31 9.00 0.13
C GLU A 106 -1.64 8.93 1.51
N LEU A 107 -0.76 7.96 1.73
CA LEU A 107 -0.17 7.66 3.03
C LEU A 107 1.26 8.17 3.20
N GLY A 108 1.93 8.46 2.09
CA GLY A 108 3.35 8.79 2.04
C GLY A 108 3.68 10.11 2.70
N ILE A 109 4.94 10.19 3.10
CA ILE A 109 5.60 11.33 3.73
C ILE A 109 6.59 11.97 2.76
N LEU A 110 7.19 13.10 3.13
CA LEU A 110 8.10 13.83 2.25
C LEU A 110 9.27 12.98 1.72
N SER A 111 9.79 12.04 2.50
CA SER A 111 10.86 11.13 2.04
C SER A 111 10.42 10.19 0.92
N SER A 112 9.14 9.82 0.87
CA SER A 112 8.57 8.93 -0.16
C SER A 112 8.56 9.58 -1.56
N ILE A 113 8.63 10.91 -1.64
CA ILE A 113 8.65 11.66 -2.91
C ILE A 113 9.82 11.20 -3.79
N LYS A 114 10.98 10.92 -3.22
CA LYS A 114 12.17 10.50 -3.98
C LYS A 114 11.92 9.24 -4.81
N VAL A 115 11.12 8.30 -4.30
CA VAL A 115 10.76 7.07 -5.02
C VAL A 115 9.80 7.40 -6.17
N LEU A 116 8.80 8.26 -5.92
CA LEU A 116 7.81 8.68 -6.91
C LEU A 116 8.39 9.51 -8.05
N GLU A 117 9.39 10.35 -7.77
CA GLU A 117 10.07 11.18 -8.78
C GLU A 117 10.70 10.34 -9.90
N THR A 118 11.11 9.10 -9.60
CA THR A 118 11.67 8.19 -10.61
C THR A 118 10.66 7.73 -11.66
N LEU A 119 9.37 8.03 -11.47
CA LEU A 119 8.26 7.52 -12.27
C LEU A 119 7.57 8.62 -13.09
N THR A 120 7.87 9.91 -12.87
CA THR A 120 7.12 11.04 -13.46
C THR A 120 7.16 11.08 -14.98
N GLU A 121 8.24 10.60 -15.58
CA GLU A 121 8.43 10.56 -17.03
C GLU A 121 7.93 9.25 -17.67
N THR A 122 7.28 8.36 -16.91
CA THR A 122 6.80 7.09 -17.46
C THR A 122 5.45 7.27 -18.16
N PRO A 123 5.29 6.87 -19.44
CA PRO A 123 4.05 7.11 -20.20
C PRO A 123 2.77 6.60 -19.53
N ASP A 124 2.84 5.43 -18.87
CA ASP A 124 1.65 4.74 -18.35
C ASP A 124 1.16 5.27 -17.00
N TYR A 125 2.03 5.89 -16.19
CA TYR A 125 1.72 6.26 -14.79
C TYR A 125 2.45 7.51 -14.29
N GLY A 126 3.14 8.25 -15.15
CA GLY A 126 3.89 9.46 -14.79
C GLY A 126 3.00 10.57 -14.26
N GLN A 127 1.83 10.76 -14.89
CA GLN A 127 0.83 11.71 -14.40
C GLN A 127 0.33 11.35 -12.98
N THR A 128 0.05 10.07 -12.74
CA THR A 128 -0.35 9.56 -11.41
C THR A 128 0.75 9.81 -10.37
N ALA A 129 2.02 9.63 -10.74
CA ALA A 129 3.15 9.93 -9.85
C ALA A 129 3.24 11.42 -9.50
N VAL A 130 3.06 12.31 -10.48
CA VAL A 130 3.04 13.77 -10.24
C VAL A 130 1.90 14.15 -9.30
N GLU A 131 0.71 13.57 -9.47
CA GLU A 131 -0.44 13.81 -8.60
C GLU A 131 -0.20 13.32 -7.17
N ALA A 132 0.39 12.13 -7.02
CA ALA A 132 0.79 11.57 -5.73
C ALA A 132 1.79 12.48 -4.99
N ILE A 133 2.83 12.98 -5.68
CA ILE A 133 3.81 13.92 -5.12
C ILE A 133 3.13 15.22 -4.66
N ARG A 134 2.23 15.78 -5.48
CA ARG A 134 1.46 16.99 -5.12
C ARG A 134 0.62 16.76 -3.88
N SER A 135 -0.01 15.58 -3.77
CA SER A 135 -0.82 15.19 -2.62
C SER A 135 0.01 15.15 -1.33
N ILE A 136 1.18 14.52 -1.37
CA ILE A 136 2.12 14.48 -0.23
C ILE A 136 2.57 15.89 0.16
N ARG A 137 3.00 16.71 -0.81
CA ARG A 137 3.48 18.08 -0.55
C ARG A 137 2.41 18.96 0.08
N ARG A 138 1.15 18.81 -0.33
CA ARG A 138 0.03 19.57 0.24
C ARG A 138 -0.18 19.25 1.71
N ARG A 139 -0.08 17.97 2.10
CA ARG A 139 -0.25 17.54 3.50
C ARG A 139 0.97 17.83 4.37
N GLY A 140 2.18 17.77 3.81
CA GLY A 140 3.42 17.98 4.56
C GLY A 140 3.85 19.45 4.68
N GLY A 141 3.12 20.38 4.07
CA GLY A 141 3.30 21.82 4.20
C GLY A 141 2.30 22.49 5.15
N GLU A 142 1.40 21.71 5.75
CA GLU A 142 0.54 22.08 6.89
C GLU A 142 1.26 21.78 8.20
#